data_AF-A0A354FFY1-F1
#
_entry.id   AF-A0A354FFY1-F1
#
_cell.length_a   1.000
_cell.length_b   1.000
_cell.length_c   1.000
_cell.angle_alpha   90.00
_cell.angle_beta   90.00
_cell.angle_gamma   90.00
#
_symmetry.space_group_name_H-M   'P 1'
#
loop_
_entity.id
_entity.type
_entity.pdbx_description
1 polymer ?
#
loop_
_entity_poly.entity_id
_entity_poly.type
_entity_poly.pdbx_seq_one_letter_code
_entity_poly.pdbx_strand_id
1 'polypeptide(L)'
;MSEITDTAEEQIEQIEGIEEKDEEEKDDIPVILYAPVRQARDDVISQEQTILVQRTIRSGQRIFYPGNVVILGDVNPGGEVIAGGNIINMGTFRGIAHAGALGKADAIVAALRLEPSQLRIAGYITRAPEGDYTAFQPEIARVQDGIVIIEQYQPGYDRNHRCDNKGGS
;
A
#
# COMPACT_ATOMS: atom_id res chain seq x y z
N MET A 1 4.84 45.56 65.04
CA MET A 1 5.26 46.20 63.78
C MET A 1 5.81 45.07 62.93
N SER A 2 4.98 44.27 62.25
CA SER A 2 4.04 44.64 61.17
C SER A 2 4.84 45.26 60.03
N GLU A 3 5.12 44.51 58.97
CA GLU A 3 4.38 44.38 57.69
C GLU A 3 5.52 44.56 56.66
N ILE A 4 5.77 43.74 55.65
CA ILE A 4 4.98 43.38 54.45
C ILE A 4 5.74 42.15 53.86
N THR A 5 5.31 40.89 54.02
CA THR A 5 4.48 40.01 53.16
C THR A 5 4.66 40.05 51.63
N ASP A 6 4.43 38.87 51.02
CA ASP A 6 4.24 38.56 49.59
C ASP A 6 5.51 38.53 48.73
N THR A 7 6.02 37.37 48.31
CA THR A 7 5.37 36.52 47.31
C THR A 7 6.18 35.23 47.19
N ALA A 8 5.65 34.06 47.58
CA ALA A 8 5.96 32.75 46.98
C ALA A 8 5.41 31.53 47.74
N GLU A 9 4.55 31.67 48.76
CA GLU A 9 4.11 30.50 49.55
C GLU A 9 2.59 30.29 49.70
N GLU A 10 1.70 30.96 48.96
CA GLU A 10 0.25 30.78 49.23
C GLU A 10 -0.70 30.74 48.03
N GLN A 11 -0.48 29.85 47.07
CA GLN A 11 -1.56 29.24 46.27
C GLN A 11 -1.23 27.74 46.09
N ILE A 12 -1.48 26.91 47.09
CA ILE A 12 -2.74 26.15 47.30
C ILE A 12 -2.91 25.06 46.23
N GLU A 13 -2.34 23.89 46.54
CA GLU A 13 -3.10 22.66 46.83
C GLU A 13 -4.57 22.63 46.35
N GLN A 14 -4.75 22.20 45.10
CA GLN A 14 -5.92 21.51 44.53
C GLN A 14 -5.48 21.18 43.10
N ILE A 15 -5.08 19.97 42.77
CA ILE A 15 -6.02 18.90 42.40
C ILE A 15 -5.32 17.55 42.64
N GLU A 16 -6.04 16.75 43.41
CA GLU A 16 -5.80 15.36 43.77
C GLU A 16 -5.68 14.44 42.55
N GLY A 17 -4.86 13.39 42.71
CA GLY A 17 -4.89 12.19 41.86
C GLY A 17 -4.31 12.42 40.47
N ILE A 18 -3.54 11.50 39.90
CA ILE A 18 -3.85 10.09 39.78
C ILE A 18 -2.50 9.40 39.56
N GLU A 19 -2.22 8.39 40.38
CA GLU A 19 -1.29 7.31 40.02
C GLU A 19 -1.76 6.70 38.70
N GLU A 20 -0.87 6.48 37.73
CA GLU A 20 -0.87 5.22 37.00
C GLU A 20 0.44 5.08 36.20
N LYS A 21 1.21 4.07 36.61
CA LYS A 21 2.02 3.30 35.68
C LYS A 21 1.08 2.80 34.59
N ASP A 22 1.52 2.84 33.34
CA ASP A 22 1.21 1.83 32.32
C ASP A 22 2.29 2.03 31.25
N GLU A 23 3.32 1.19 31.25
CA GLU A 23 3.39 -0.04 30.45
C GLU A 23 3.26 0.22 28.94
N GLU A 24 4.28 -0.27 28.22
CA GLU A 24 4.45 -0.18 26.79
C GLU A 24 3.19 -0.63 26.03
N GLU A 25 2.37 0.31 25.57
CA GLU A 25 1.35 0.00 24.56
C GLU A 25 2.05 -0.05 23.20
N LYS A 26 2.62 -1.22 22.90
CA LYS A 26 2.88 -1.64 21.52
C LYS A 26 1.53 -1.67 20.83
N ASP A 27 1.18 -0.58 20.15
CA ASP A 27 0.07 -0.57 19.20
C ASP A 27 0.24 -1.76 18.27
N ASP A 28 -0.57 -2.78 18.51
CA ASP A 28 -0.68 -3.96 17.68
C ASP A 28 -0.96 -3.48 16.25
N ILE A 29 0.06 -3.59 15.40
CA ILE A 29 0.02 -3.22 13.99
C ILE A 29 -1.15 -3.97 13.35
N PRO A 30 -2.22 -3.29 12.88
CA PRO A 30 -3.33 -4.00 12.30
C PRO A 30 -2.89 -4.52 10.92
N VAL A 31 -2.68 -5.83 10.82
CA VAL A 31 -2.73 -6.52 9.53
C VAL A 31 -4.18 -6.38 9.06
N ILE A 32 -4.44 -5.45 8.14
CA ILE A 32 -5.78 -5.27 7.61
C ILE A 32 -5.99 -6.34 6.55
N LEU A 33 -6.41 -7.51 7.04
CA LEU A 33 -7.05 -8.52 6.23
C LEU A 33 -8.38 -7.94 5.77
N TYR A 34 -8.51 -7.62 4.49
CA TYR A 34 -9.81 -7.40 3.89
C TYR A 34 -10.53 -8.76 3.86
N ALA A 35 -11.13 -9.14 4.99
CA ALA A 35 -12.09 -10.21 5.04
C ALA A 35 -13.36 -9.72 4.32
N PRO A 36 -13.88 -10.45 3.32
CA PRO A 36 -15.09 -10.03 2.63
C PRO A 36 -16.23 -9.91 3.65
N VAL A 37 -16.94 -8.77 3.64
CA VAL A 37 -18.19 -8.59 4.38
C VAL A 37 -19.13 -9.71 3.93
N ARG A 38 -19.54 -10.59 4.86
CA ARG A 38 -20.44 -11.73 4.60
C ARG A 38 -21.75 -11.25 3.95
N GLN A 39 -21.79 -11.21 2.63
CA GLN A 39 -23.03 -11.38 1.88
C GLN A 39 -23.15 -12.87 1.55
N ALA A 40 -24.30 -13.43 1.88
CA ALA A 40 -24.54 -14.86 1.86
C ALA A 40 -24.43 -15.46 0.45
N ARG A 41 -23.35 -16.21 0.21
CA ARG A 41 -23.20 -17.44 -0.58
C ARG A 41 -21.72 -17.81 -0.56
N ASP A 42 -21.39 -19.08 -0.84
CA ASP A 42 -20.03 -19.61 -0.87
C ASP A 42 -19.19 -18.97 -1.99
N ASP A 43 -18.88 -17.68 -1.85
CA ASP A 43 -18.08 -16.94 -2.81
C ASP A 43 -16.62 -17.38 -2.64
N VAL A 44 -16.24 -18.40 -3.42
CA VAL A 44 -14.83 -18.70 -3.68
C VAL A 44 -14.20 -17.39 -4.14
N ILE A 45 -13.32 -16.83 -3.30
CA ILE A 45 -12.64 -15.57 -3.61
C ILE A 45 -11.79 -15.80 -4.86
N SER A 46 -12.27 -15.35 -6.01
CA SER A 46 -11.56 -15.48 -7.27
C SER A 46 -10.46 -14.42 -7.34
N GLN A 47 -9.41 -14.70 -8.10
CA GLN A 47 -8.35 -13.72 -8.36
C GLN A 47 -8.85 -12.50 -9.17
N GLU A 48 -10.08 -12.56 -9.69
CA GLU A 48 -10.71 -11.48 -10.45
C GLU A 48 -11.46 -10.49 -9.56
N GLN A 49 -11.83 -10.89 -8.34
CA GLN A 49 -12.45 -9.96 -7.39
C GLN A 49 -11.49 -8.83 -7.04
N THR A 50 -12.05 -7.67 -6.73
CA THR A 50 -11.28 -6.44 -6.52
C THR A 50 -11.76 -5.73 -5.26
N ILE A 51 -10.83 -5.30 -4.41
CA ILE A 51 -11.12 -4.39 -3.30
C ILE A 51 -10.74 -2.96 -3.66
N LEU A 52 -11.50 -2.01 -3.12
CA LEU A 52 -11.20 -0.59 -3.18
C LEU A 52 -10.77 -0.10 -1.79
N VAL A 53 -9.56 0.43 -1.70
CA VAL A 53 -8.99 1.00 -0.49
C VAL A 53 -8.96 2.52 -0.65
N GLN A 54 -9.86 3.23 0.04
CA GLN A 54 -10.02 4.69 -0.11
C GLN A 54 -9.24 5.46 0.96
N ARG A 55 -7.95 5.16 1.10
CA ARG A 55 -7.06 5.81 2.08
C ARG A 55 -5.59 5.59 1.73
N THR A 56 -4.74 6.47 2.28
CA THR A 56 -3.29 6.28 2.26
C THR A 56 -2.87 5.10 3.14
N ILE A 57 -1.93 4.29 2.63
CA ILE A 57 -1.26 3.23 3.38
C ILE A 57 0.00 3.80 4.01
N ARG A 58 0.04 3.82 5.35
CA ARG A 58 1.15 4.41 6.12
C ARG A 58 2.23 3.37 6.44
N SER A 59 3.37 3.84 6.93
CA SER A 59 4.45 2.96 7.40
C SER A 59 3.93 1.96 8.43
N GLY A 60 4.35 0.70 8.31
CA GLY A 60 3.93 -0.41 9.15
C GLY A 60 2.58 -1.02 8.76
N GLN A 61 1.78 -0.38 7.91
CA GLN A 61 0.50 -0.94 7.49
C GLN A 61 0.67 -1.95 6.36
N ARG A 62 -0.06 -3.06 6.44
CA ARG A 62 -0.07 -4.09 5.41
C ARG A 62 -1.48 -4.37 4.92
N ILE A 63 -1.64 -4.34 3.59
CA ILE A 63 -2.82 -4.82 2.88
C ILE A 63 -2.50 -6.16 2.25
N PHE A 64 -3.36 -7.15 2.52
CA PHE A 64 -3.33 -8.43 1.81
C PHE A 64 -4.71 -8.73 1.24
N TYR A 65 -4.77 -9.06 -0.05
CA TYR A 65 -5.99 -9.49 -0.70
C TYR A 65 -5.69 -10.51 -1.82
N PRO A 66 -6.37 -11.66 -1.87
CA PRO A 66 -6.13 -12.71 -2.87
C PRO A 66 -6.53 -12.34 -4.32
N GLY A 67 -7.32 -11.29 -4.52
CA GLY A 67 -7.68 -10.73 -5.83
C GLY A 67 -6.87 -9.49 -6.19
N ASN A 68 -7.50 -8.54 -6.88
CA ASN A 68 -6.92 -7.25 -7.26
C ASN A 68 -7.13 -6.20 -6.16
N VAL A 69 -6.21 -5.24 -6.06
CA VAL A 69 -6.29 -4.13 -5.11
C VAL A 69 -6.25 -2.82 -5.86
N VAL A 70 -7.26 -1.97 -5.64
CA VAL A 70 -7.27 -0.58 -6.10
C VAL A 70 -7.14 0.34 -4.89
N ILE A 71 -6.23 1.29 -4.93
CA ILE A 71 -5.98 2.24 -3.85
C ILE A 71 -6.27 3.65 -4.37
N LEU A 72 -7.12 4.38 -3.66
CA LEU A 72 -7.33 5.82 -3.84
C LEU A 72 -6.58 6.55 -2.72
N GLY A 73 -5.31 6.82 -2.95
CA GLY A 73 -4.40 7.40 -1.98
C GLY A 73 -2.95 7.09 -2.30
N ASP A 74 -2.07 7.44 -1.37
CA ASP A 74 -0.64 7.13 -1.48
C ASP A 74 -0.30 5.83 -0.73
N VAL A 75 0.82 5.23 -1.09
CA VAL A 75 1.48 4.20 -0.29
C VAL A 75 2.82 4.77 0.16
N ASN A 76 2.94 5.03 1.45
CA ASN A 76 4.15 5.62 2.02
C ASN A 76 5.25 4.55 2.21
N PRO A 77 6.52 4.96 2.38
CA PRO A 77 7.58 4.05 2.76
C PRO A 77 7.19 3.23 4.01
N GLY A 78 7.51 1.94 3.99
CA GLY A 78 7.12 0.99 5.04
C GLY A 78 5.67 0.50 4.97
N GLY A 79 4.83 1.05 4.07
CA GLY A 79 3.53 0.47 3.74
C GLY A 79 3.69 -0.72 2.79
N GLU A 80 2.87 -1.76 2.98
CA GLU A 80 2.93 -2.99 2.18
C GLU A 80 1.58 -3.27 1.51
N VAL A 81 1.61 -3.58 0.22
CA VAL A 81 0.43 -3.99 -0.55
C VAL A 81 0.73 -5.30 -1.25
N ILE A 82 -0.02 -6.33 -0.88
CA ILE A 82 0.11 -7.68 -1.41
C ILE A 82 -1.22 -8.08 -2.03
N ALA A 83 -1.21 -8.25 -3.35
CA ALA A 83 -2.36 -8.67 -4.13
C ALA A 83 -2.07 -10.03 -4.77
N GLY A 84 -3.04 -10.94 -4.74
CA GLY A 84 -2.95 -12.17 -5.53
C GLY A 84 -3.09 -11.88 -7.03
N GLY A 85 -3.79 -10.82 -7.41
CA GLY A 85 -3.90 -10.29 -8.76
C GLY A 85 -3.11 -8.99 -8.95
N ASN A 86 -3.74 -7.99 -9.56
CA ASN A 86 -3.15 -6.70 -9.91
C ASN A 86 -3.18 -5.69 -8.76
N ILE A 87 -2.27 -4.73 -8.79
CA ILE A 87 -2.28 -3.55 -7.91
C ILE A 87 -2.44 -2.29 -8.78
N ILE A 88 -3.43 -1.47 -8.48
CA ILE A 88 -3.62 -0.15 -9.11
C ILE A 88 -3.64 0.91 -8.01
N ASN A 89 -2.69 1.83 -8.06
CA ASN A 89 -2.57 2.92 -7.10
C ASN A 89 -2.85 4.27 -7.77
N MET A 90 -3.95 4.92 -7.40
CA MET A 90 -4.27 6.27 -7.85
C MET A 90 -3.52 7.31 -6.99
N GLY A 91 -2.19 7.23 -6.99
CA GLY A 91 -1.31 8.10 -6.20
C GLY A 91 0.17 7.73 -6.35
N THR A 92 0.98 8.16 -5.39
CA THR A 92 2.41 7.81 -5.31
C THR A 92 2.62 6.53 -4.53
N PHE A 93 3.37 5.58 -5.09
CA PHE A 93 3.68 4.31 -4.44
C PHE A 93 5.15 4.26 -4.03
N ARG A 94 5.45 4.42 -2.73
CA ARG A 94 6.81 4.41 -2.15
C ARG A 94 7.11 3.19 -1.27
N GLY A 95 6.09 2.36 -1.01
CA GLY A 95 6.19 1.19 -0.14
C GLY A 95 6.65 -0.07 -0.86
N ILE A 96 6.24 -1.22 -0.31
CA ILE A 96 6.48 -2.55 -0.89
C ILE A 96 5.23 -2.98 -1.67
N ALA A 97 5.41 -3.29 -2.95
CA ALA A 97 4.38 -3.88 -3.80
C ALA A 97 4.68 -5.36 -4.05
N HIS A 98 3.67 -6.22 -3.88
CA HIS A 98 3.70 -7.61 -4.34
C HIS A 98 2.40 -7.95 -5.06
N ALA A 99 2.40 -7.81 -6.38
CA ALA A 99 1.32 -8.28 -7.23
C ALA A 99 1.53 -9.74 -7.62
N GLY A 100 0.45 -10.42 -8.01
CA GLY A 100 0.54 -11.81 -8.43
C GLY A 100 1.01 -12.77 -7.33
N ALA A 101 0.81 -12.43 -6.05
CA ALA A 101 1.40 -13.15 -4.91
C ALA A 101 1.00 -14.63 -4.82
N LEU A 102 -0.06 -15.03 -5.53
CA LEU A 102 -0.52 -16.42 -5.65
C LEU A 102 -0.02 -17.12 -6.94
N GLY A 103 1.02 -16.58 -7.58
CA GLY A 103 1.68 -17.17 -8.77
C GLY A 103 1.27 -16.56 -10.11
N LYS A 104 0.52 -15.46 -10.11
CA LYS A 104 0.04 -14.80 -11.33
C LYS A 104 1.12 -13.88 -11.94
N ALA A 105 1.94 -14.43 -12.85
CA ALA A 105 3.07 -13.70 -13.46
C ALA A 105 2.68 -12.61 -14.46
N ASP A 106 1.48 -12.67 -15.01
CA ASP A 106 0.87 -11.63 -15.88
C ASP A 106 0.25 -10.47 -15.07
N ALA A 107 0.36 -10.49 -13.75
CA ALA A 107 -0.10 -9.39 -12.91
C ALA A 107 0.72 -8.12 -13.13
N ILE A 108 0.07 -6.97 -12.93
CA ILE A 108 0.69 -5.66 -13.08
C ILE A 108 0.63 -4.86 -11.78
N VAL A 109 1.54 -3.90 -11.68
CA VAL A 109 1.46 -2.80 -10.69
C VAL A 109 1.43 -1.49 -11.46
N ALA A 110 0.34 -0.74 -11.35
CA ALA A 110 0.21 0.57 -11.97
C ALA A 110 0.10 1.65 -10.88
N ALA A 111 0.77 2.78 -11.08
CA ALA A 111 0.67 3.93 -10.20
C ALA A 111 0.75 5.25 -10.98
N LEU A 112 0.25 6.35 -10.39
CA LEU A 112 0.50 7.69 -10.96
C LEU A 112 1.96 8.11 -10.83
N ARG A 113 2.69 7.50 -9.89
CA ARG A 113 4.13 7.61 -9.69
C ARG A 113 4.61 6.36 -8.98
N LEU A 114 5.52 5.62 -9.59
CA LEU A 114 5.98 4.32 -9.10
C LEU A 114 7.41 4.44 -8.56
N GLU A 115 7.53 4.71 -7.26
CA GLU A 115 8.79 4.84 -6.51
C GLU A 115 8.96 3.73 -5.43
N PRO A 116 8.62 2.45 -5.69
CA PRO A 116 8.55 1.44 -4.64
C PRO A 116 9.94 1.12 -4.07
N SER A 117 10.03 1.02 -2.75
CA SER A 117 11.24 0.50 -2.11
C SER A 117 11.55 -0.94 -2.54
N GLN A 118 10.50 -1.71 -2.87
CA GLN A 118 10.60 -3.04 -3.43
C GLN A 118 9.36 -3.35 -4.27
N LEU A 119 9.58 -3.98 -5.43
CA LEU A 119 8.53 -4.36 -6.37
C LEU A 119 8.63 -5.85 -6.69
N ARG A 120 7.56 -6.59 -6.44
CA ARG A 120 7.43 -8.01 -6.75
C ARG A 120 6.23 -8.28 -7.62
N ILE A 121 6.41 -9.15 -8.61
CA ILE A 121 5.33 -9.67 -9.45
C ILE A 121 5.51 -11.18 -9.50
N ALA A 122 4.55 -11.93 -8.94
CA ALA A 122 4.69 -13.36 -8.69
C ALA A 122 6.00 -13.70 -7.96
N GLY A 123 6.89 -14.47 -8.60
CA GLY A 123 8.21 -14.83 -8.07
C GLY A 123 9.34 -13.86 -8.48
N TYR A 124 9.06 -12.88 -9.34
CA TYR A 124 10.05 -11.93 -9.82
C TYR A 124 10.16 -10.74 -8.88
N ILE A 125 11.39 -10.36 -8.55
CA ILE A 125 11.68 -9.26 -7.64
C ILE A 125 12.59 -8.25 -8.34
N THR A 126 12.26 -6.98 -8.18
CA THR A 126 13.11 -5.87 -8.58
C THR A 126 13.08 -4.77 -7.53
N ARG A 127 14.07 -3.89 -7.59
CA ARG A 127 14.05 -2.59 -6.91
C ARG A 127 13.70 -1.53 -7.95
N ALA A 128 13.06 -0.45 -7.52
CA ALA A 128 12.87 0.67 -8.42
C ALA A 128 14.22 1.16 -8.96
N PRO A 129 14.33 1.48 -10.26
CA PRO A 129 15.53 2.10 -10.79
C PRO A 129 15.81 3.43 -10.08
N GLU A 130 17.08 3.71 -9.82
CA GLU A 130 17.50 5.02 -9.28
C GLU A 130 17.40 6.05 -10.42
N GLY A 131 16.58 7.09 -10.25
CA GLY A 131 16.35 8.09 -11.31
C GLY A 131 15.60 9.33 -10.83
N ASP A 132 15.68 10.39 -11.62
CA ASP A 132 15.01 11.67 -11.35
C ASP A 132 13.52 11.60 -11.71
N TYR A 133 12.66 11.36 -10.71
CA TYR A 133 11.19 11.35 -10.79
C TYR A 133 10.62 12.77 -10.93
N THR A 134 11.05 13.50 -11.96
CA THR A 134 10.72 14.93 -12.16
C THR A 134 9.33 15.14 -12.76
N ALA A 135 8.80 14.17 -13.51
CA ALA A 135 7.46 14.25 -14.11
C ALA A 135 6.44 13.39 -13.36
N PHE A 136 5.26 13.95 -13.09
CA PHE A 136 4.09 13.21 -12.60
C PHE A 136 3.42 12.50 -13.79
N GLN A 137 3.94 11.33 -14.14
CA GLN A 137 3.45 10.52 -15.25
C GLN A 137 3.09 9.13 -14.75
N PRO A 138 1.93 8.58 -15.12
CA PRO A 138 1.57 7.24 -14.68
C PRO A 138 2.53 6.21 -15.27
N GLU A 139 2.84 5.19 -14.48
CA GLU A 139 3.78 4.13 -14.80
C GLU A 139 3.13 2.77 -14.56
N ILE A 140 3.59 1.78 -15.33
CA ILE A 140 3.17 0.39 -15.19
C ILE A 140 4.41 -0.49 -15.07
N ALA A 141 4.36 -1.39 -14.10
CA ALA A 141 5.31 -2.47 -13.96
C ALA A 141 4.68 -3.81 -14.35
N ARG A 142 5.43 -4.58 -15.13
CA ARG A 142 5.03 -5.91 -15.61
C ARG A 142 6.25 -6.81 -15.73
N VAL A 143 6.02 -8.12 -15.80
CA VAL A 143 7.08 -9.07 -16.15
C VAL A 143 7.17 -9.15 -17.67
N GLN A 144 8.36 -8.94 -18.21
CA GLN A 144 8.70 -9.17 -19.61
C GLN A 144 10.03 -9.93 -19.66
N ASP A 145 10.09 -11.02 -20.43
CA ASP A 145 11.30 -11.85 -20.59
C ASP A 145 11.94 -12.31 -19.25
N GLY A 146 11.09 -12.55 -18.25
CA GLY A 146 11.52 -13.02 -16.92
C GLY A 146 12.13 -11.93 -16.02
N ILE A 147 12.06 -10.66 -16.42
CA ILE A 147 12.47 -9.51 -15.60
C ILE A 147 11.29 -8.56 -15.39
N VAL A 148 11.28 -7.85 -14.27
CA VAL A 148 10.27 -6.80 -14.03
C VAL A 148 10.76 -5.52 -14.70
N ILE A 149 9.99 -5.02 -15.67
CA ILE A 149 10.21 -3.74 -16.32
C ILE A 149 9.22 -2.71 -15.80
N ILE A 150 9.64 -1.44 -15.77
CA ILE A 150 8.78 -0.30 -15.44
C ILE A 150 8.82 0.65 -16.63
N GLU A 151 7.64 1.04 -17.11
CA GLU A 151 7.50 1.94 -18.25
C GLU A 151 6.38 2.96 -18.03
N GLN A 152 6.42 4.04 -18.81
CA GLN A 152 5.35 5.02 -18.81
C GLN A 152 4.06 4.40 -19.36
N TYR A 153 2.95 4.66 -18.67
CA TYR A 153 1.63 4.30 -19.16
C TYR A 153 1.28 5.15 -20.39
N GLN A 154 1.07 4.49 -21.53
CA GLN A 154 0.60 5.13 -22.75
C GLN A 154 -0.88 4.81 -22.99
N PRO A 155 -1.79 5.80 -22.85
CA PRO A 155 -3.20 5.59 -23.16
C PRO A 155 -3.39 5.15 -24.62
N GLY A 156 -4.11 4.04 -24.84
CA GLY A 156 -4.48 3.58 -26.18
C GLY A 156 -3.49 2.63 -26.87
N TYR A 157 -2.44 2.16 -26.18
CA TYR A 157 -1.50 1.17 -26.71
C TYR A 157 -2.02 -0.28 -26.66
N ASP A 158 -3.16 -0.53 -26.03
CA ASP A 158 -3.77 -1.86 -25.83
C ASP A 158 -4.30 -2.53 -27.11
N ARG A 159 -4.16 -1.91 -28.29
CA ARG A 159 -4.66 -2.50 -29.54
C ARG A 159 -3.81 -3.66 -30.05
N ASN A 160 -2.54 -3.78 -29.65
CA ASN A 160 -1.57 -4.64 -30.37
C ASN A 160 -0.84 -5.69 -29.52
N HIS A 161 -1.27 -6.00 -28.30
CA HIS A 161 -0.64 -7.04 -27.47
C HIS A 161 -1.54 -8.23 -27.13
N ARG A 162 -2.72 -8.32 -27.77
CA ARG A 162 -3.43 -9.62 -27.89
C ARG A 162 -2.79 -10.42 -29.01
N CYS A 163 -1.78 -11.22 -28.65
CA CYS A 163 -1.54 -12.54 -29.21
C CYS A 163 -1.81 -12.69 -30.72
N ASP A 164 -0.89 -12.20 -31.56
CA ASP A 164 -0.76 -12.67 -32.94
C ASP A 164 -0.14 -14.07 -32.94
N ASN A 165 -0.88 -15.04 -32.39
CA ASN A 165 -0.55 -16.45 -32.51
C ASN A 165 -1.77 -17.17 -33.09
N LYS A 166 -2.06 -16.86 -34.36
CA LYS A 166 -2.78 -17.77 -35.24
C LYS A 166 -1.78 -18.42 -36.18
N GLY A 167 -1.09 -19.43 -35.65
CA GLY A 167 -0.61 -20.53 -36.48
C GLY A 167 -1.79 -21.42 -36.87
N GLY A 168 -1.81 -21.83 -38.14
CA GLY A 168 -2.62 -22.94 -38.65
C GLY A 168 -3.88 -22.51 -39.41
N SER A 169 -3.84 -22.46 -40.74
CA SER A 169 -3.88 -23.61 -41.65
C SER A 169 -3.47 -23.18 -43.05
#